data_AF-A0A7C4RFB1-F1
#
_entry.id   AF-A0A7C4RFB1-F1
#
_cell.length_a   1.000
_cell.length_b   1.000
_cell.length_c   1.000
_cell.angle_alpha   90.00
_cell.angle_beta   90.00
_cell.angle_gamma   90.00
#
_symmetry.space_group_name_H-M   'P 1'
#
loop_
_entity.id
_entity.type
_entity.pdbx_description
1 polymer ?
#
loop_
_entity_poly.entity_id
_entity_poly.type
_entity_poly.pdbx_seq_one_letter_code
_entity_poly.pdbx_strand_id
1 'polypeptide(L)' 'MERNFRSGPRSFGPREMHKATCSDCGKETEVPFKPTEGKPVYCRECYQKHKKF' A
#
# COMPACT_ATOMS: atom_id res chain seq x y z
N MET A 1 -26.02 0.20 -31.43
CA MET A 1 -24.58 0.36 -31.11
C MET A 1 -24.48 0.99 -29.72
N GLU A 2 -24.85 0.24 -28.66
CA GLU A 2 -25.05 0.83 -27.33
C GLU A 2 -24.23 0.06 -26.29
N ARG A 3 -22.94 0.39 -26.25
CA ARG A 3 -22.01 -0.17 -25.27
C ARG A 3 -22.25 0.55 -23.94
N ASN A 4 -23.16 0.01 -23.14
CA ASN A 4 -23.40 0.44 -21.76
C ASN A 4 -22.22 0.01 -20.88
N PHE A 5 -21.15 0.81 -20.87
CA PHE A 5 -20.03 0.71 -19.95
C PHE A 5 -20.40 1.18 -18.53
N ARG A 6 -21.49 0.64 -17.96
CA ARG A 6 -21.85 0.88 -16.56
C ARG A 6 -21.00 -0.02 -15.66
N SER A 7 -19.71 0.30 -15.59
CA SER A 7 -18.83 -0.15 -14.53
C SER A 7 -19.31 0.51 -13.24
N GLY A 8 -20.20 -0.18 -12.50
CA GLY A 8 -20.64 0.25 -11.18
C GLY A 8 -19.43 0.51 -10.27
N PRO A 9 -19.52 1.46 -9.32
CA PRO A 9 -18.42 1.76 -8.42
C PRO A 9 -18.06 0.49 -7.65
N ARG A 10 -16.90 -0.10 -7.95
CA ARG A 10 -16.35 -1.19 -7.16
C ARG A 10 -16.06 -0.62 -5.77
N SER A 11 -16.94 -0.93 -4.82
CA SER A 11 -16.74 -0.64 -3.40
C SER A 11 -15.46 -1.33 -2.92
N PHE A 12 -14.33 -0.65 -3.07
CA PHE A 12 -13.16 -0.92 -2.27
C PHE A 12 -13.56 -0.58 -0.83
N GLY A 13 -13.88 -1.60 -0.04
CA GLY A 13 -14.11 -1.43 1.39
C GLY A 13 -12.94 -0.65 2.03
N PRO A 14 -13.18 -0.01 3.20
CA PRO A 14 -12.14 0.77 3.86
C PRO A 14 -10.91 -0.11 4.07
N ARG A 15 -9.82 0.22 3.38
CA ARG A 15 -8.54 -0.47 3.52
C ARG A 15 -8.01 -0.12 4.89
N GLU A 16 -7.92 -1.10 5.77
CA GLU A 16 -7.34 -0.93 7.09
C GLU A 16 -5.86 -0.54 6.93
N MET A 17 -5.54 0.67 7.36
CA MET A 17 -4.18 1.18 7.36
C MET A 17 -3.54 0.82 8.70
N HIS A 18 -2.41 0.13 8.65
CA HIS A 18 -1.62 -0.23 9.82
C HIS A 18 -0.43 0.72 9.93
N LYS A 19 -0.23 1.27 11.13
CA LYS A 19 0.99 2.03 11.45
C LYS A 19 2.18 1.08 11.48
N ALA A 20 3.25 1.46 10.81
CA ALA A 20 4.48 0.70 10.73
C ALA A 20 5.68 1.64 10.63
N THR A 21 6.85 1.14 11.03
CA THR A 21 8.10 1.89 10.97
C THR A 21 8.92 1.43 9.77
N CYS A 22 9.39 2.39 8.96
CA CYS A 22 10.24 2.09 7.82
C CYS A 22 11.56 1.46 8.29
N SER A 23 11.89 0.25 7.83
CA SER A 23 13.11 -0.46 8.18
C SER A 23 14.38 0.15 7.56
N ASP A 24 14.23 1.05 6.58
CA ASP A 24 15.36 1.69 5.89
C ASP A 24 15.70 3.08 6.47
N CYS A 25 14.66 3.90 6.75
CA CYS A 25 14.84 5.27 7.23
C CYS A 25 14.30 5.55 8.63
N GLY A 26 13.64 4.58 9.27
CA GLY A 26 13.11 4.70 10.64
C GLY A 26 11.86 5.57 10.78
N LYS A 27 11.30 6.12 9.70
CA LYS A 27 10.10 6.97 9.74
C LYS A 27 8.82 6.16 9.97
N GLU A 28 7.87 6.74 10.70
CA GLU A 28 6.51 6.21 10.82
C GLU A 28 5.76 6.34 9.49
N THR A 29 5.07 5.29 9.08
CA THR A 29 4.29 5.22 7.84
C THR A 29 3.04 4.37 8.01
N GLU A 30 2.06 4.57 7.14
CA GLU A 30 0.81 3.82 7.17
C GLU A 30 0.76 2.91 5.95
N VAL A 31 0.62 1.61 6.20
CA VAL A 31 0.64 0.58 5.17
C VAL A 31 -0.65 -0.22 5.17
N PRO A 32 -1.17 -0.63 4.00
CA PRO A 32 -2.41 -1.40 3.91
C PRO A 32 -2.21 -2.90 4.23
N PHE A 33 -1.05 -3.27 4.78
CA PHE A 33 -0.70 -4.64 5.13
C PHE A 33 -0.22 -4.69 6.58
N LYS A 34 -0.48 -5.78 7.29
CA LYS A 34 0.04 -5.94 8.65
C LYS A 34 1.56 -6.05 8.61
N PRO A 35 2.30 -5.21 9.36
CA PRO A 35 3.73 -5.41 9.53
C PRO A 35 3.96 -6.74 10.26
N THR A 36 4.67 -7.67 9.62
CA THR A 36 5.01 -8.98 10.20
C THR A 36 6.48 -9.03 10.57
N GLU A 37 6.79 -9.64 11.71
CA GLU A 37 8.17 -9.90 12.15
C GLU A 37 8.85 -10.82 11.11
N GLY A 38 9.77 -10.26 10.32
CA GLY A 38 10.43 -10.94 9.20
C GLY A 38 10.21 -10.31 7.82
N LYS A 39 9.25 -9.38 7.66
CA LYS A 39 9.09 -8.61 6.42
C LYS A 39 9.36 -7.12 6.65
N PRO A 40 10.48 -6.56 6.16
CA PRO A 40 10.76 -5.14 6.33
C PRO A 40 9.67 -4.29 5.69
N VAL A 41 9.21 -3.29 6.43
CA VAL A 41 8.26 -2.30 5.96
C VAL A 41 9.05 -1.15 5.37
N TYR A 42 8.65 -0.67 4.20
CA TYR A 42 9.27 0.47 3.57
C TYR A 42 8.25 1.57 3.38
N CYS A 43 8.65 2.81 3.69
CA CYS A 43 7.84 3.97 3.32
C CYS A 43 7.80 4.10 1.79
N ARG A 44 6.87 4.91 1.28
CA ARG A 44 6.67 5.11 -0.16
C ARG A 44 7.96 5.48 -0.89
N GLU A 45 8.82 6.28 -0.26
CA GLU A 45 10.11 6.72 -0.82
C GLU A 45 11.11 5.56 -0.92
N CYS A 46 11.36 4.83 0.19
CA CYS A 46 12.27 3.70 0.21
C CYS A 46 11.77 2.55 -0.68
N TYR A 47 10.45 2.28 -0.65
CA TYR A 47 9.84 1.27 -1.51
C TYR A 47 10.05 1.56 -3.00
N GLN A 48 9.92 2.83 -3.43
CA GLN A 48 10.19 3.22 -4.82
C GLN A 48 11.66 3.01 -5.21
N LYS A 49 12.60 3.24 -4.29
CA LYS A 49 14.03 2.96 -4.52
C LYS A 49 14.28 1.45 -4.68
N HIS A 50 13.67 0.61 -3.84
CA HIS A 50 13.81 -0.85 -3.89
C HIS A 50 13.08 -1.50 -5.07
N LYS A 51 11.97 -0.92 -5.56
CA LYS A 51 11.18 -1.48 -6.68
C LYS A 51 11.88 -1.36 -8.05
N LYS A 52 12.95 -0.57 -8.16
CA LYS A 52 13.53 -0.13 -9.44
C LYS A 52 14.57 -1.09 -10.06
N PHE A 53 14.43 -2.40 -9.84
CA PHE A 53 15.24 -3.44 -10.50
C PHE A 53 14.50 -4.05 -11.68
#